data_AF-A0A914N119-F1
#
_entry.id   AF-A0A914N119-F1
#
_cell.length_a   1.000
_cell.length_b   1.000
_cell.length_c   1.000
_cell.angle_alpha   90.00
_cell.angle_beta   90.00
_cell.angle_gamma   90.00
#
_symmetry.space_group_name_H-M   'P 1'
#
loop_
_entity.id
_entity.type
_entity.pdbx_description
1 polymer ?
#
loop_
_entity_poly.entity_id
_entity_poly.type
_entity_poly.pdbx_seq_one_letter_code
_entity_poly.pdbx_strand_id
1 'polypeptide(L)'
;MKIKNDEKQKSINEKNEIRKDNFNPFKPKRAVIVSKSSLLEYEFEKLGKPFKSFDDQQLITQLGKKYSSAVDLKQRHDQQQQYIASISKELERHNIEYRVVKRRQYSDEFVDWGDLIISAGGDGTFLTAAKRVINSNKPVIGINTDPIG
;
A
#
# COMPACT_ATOMS: atom_id res chain seq x y z
N MET A 1 35.18 -44.02 21.12
CA MET A 1 34.26 -43.54 20.05
C MET A 1 33.10 -42.67 20.57
N LYS A 2 32.70 -42.73 21.85
CA LYS A 2 31.60 -41.91 22.42
C LYS A 2 31.92 -40.42 22.62
N ILE A 3 33.14 -40.08 23.05
CA ILE A 3 33.53 -38.70 23.45
C ILE A 3 33.42 -37.67 22.30
N LYS A 4 33.72 -38.08 21.05
CA LYS A 4 33.64 -37.19 19.87
C LYS A 4 32.19 -36.85 19.46
N ASN A 5 31.21 -37.66 19.84
CA ASN A 5 29.80 -37.39 19.53
C ASN A 5 29.21 -36.35 20.49
N ASP A 6 29.61 -36.38 21.76
CA ASP A 6 29.09 -35.46 22.78
C ASP A 6 29.57 -34.01 22.54
N GLU A 7 30.82 -33.82 22.13
CA GLU A 7 31.35 -32.50 21.75
C GLU A 7 30.67 -31.94 20.49
N LYS A 8 30.38 -32.81 19.51
CA LYS A 8 29.70 -32.42 18.27
C LYS A 8 28.24 -32.04 18.55
N GLN A 9 27.55 -32.79 19.41
CA GLN A 9 26.18 -32.51 19.86
C GLN A 9 26.11 -31.21 20.66
N LYS A 10 27.11 -30.96 21.53
CA LYS A 10 27.22 -29.71 22.31
C LYS A 10 27.48 -28.49 21.42
N SER A 11 28.37 -28.61 20.43
CA SER A 11 28.60 -27.53 19.44
C SER A 11 27.37 -27.26 18.55
N ILE A 12 26.60 -28.29 18.22
CA ILE A 12 25.34 -28.15 17.46
C ILE A 12 24.29 -27.44 18.32
N ASN A 13 24.16 -27.81 19.60
CA ASN A 13 23.24 -27.17 20.52
C ASN A 13 23.63 -25.72 20.82
N GLU A 14 24.92 -25.42 21.03
CA GLU A 14 25.42 -24.04 21.17
C GLU A 14 25.17 -23.23 19.89
N LYS A 15 25.40 -23.79 18.70
CA LYS A 15 25.07 -23.12 17.42
C LYS A 15 23.57 -22.90 17.23
N ASN A 16 22.73 -23.79 17.75
CA ASN A 16 21.27 -23.64 17.71
C ASN A 16 20.74 -22.65 18.76
N GLU A 17 21.40 -22.51 19.91
CA GLU A 17 21.11 -21.48 20.90
C GLU A 17 21.57 -20.09 20.43
N ILE A 18 22.73 -19.98 19.78
CA ILE A 18 23.22 -18.73 19.16
C ILE A 18 22.33 -18.28 17.99
N ARG A 19 21.62 -19.21 17.33
CA ARG A 19 20.63 -18.95 16.26
C ARG A 19 19.20 -18.71 16.75
N LYS A 20 18.97 -18.62 18.06
CA LYS A 20 17.79 -17.90 18.55
C LYS A 20 18.12 -16.42 18.47
N ASP A 21 18.22 -15.94 17.24
CA ASP A 21 18.16 -14.51 16.97
C ASP A 21 16.93 -13.99 17.71
N ASN A 22 17.11 -12.95 18.55
CA ASN A 22 16.02 -12.26 19.23
C ASN A 22 15.12 -11.63 18.17
N PHE A 23 14.29 -12.43 17.52
CA PHE A 23 13.35 -12.00 16.52
C PHE A 23 12.32 -11.13 17.22
N ASN A 24 12.47 -9.82 17.07
CA ASN A 24 11.47 -8.86 17.51
C ASN A 24 10.54 -8.61 16.32
N PRO A 25 9.34 -9.23 16.27
CA PRO A 25 8.42 -9.05 15.18
C PRO A 25 8.03 -7.57 15.05
N PHE A 26 8.11 -7.05 13.83
CA PHE A 26 7.57 -5.73 13.50
C PHE A 26 6.05 -5.73 13.75
N LYS A 27 5.58 -4.83 14.62
CA LYS A 27 4.18 -4.68 15.02
C LYS A 27 3.75 -3.22 14.81
N PRO A 28 3.33 -2.84 13.58
CA PRO A 28 2.92 -1.48 13.30
C PRO A 28 1.64 -1.15 14.07
N LYS A 29 1.52 0.08 14.55
CA LYS A 29 0.25 0.62 15.09
C LYS A 29 -0.44 1.54 14.10
N ARG A 30 0.33 2.15 13.19
CA ARG A 30 -0.14 3.11 12.19
C ARG A 30 0.38 2.73 10.80
N ALA A 31 -0.51 2.71 9.82
CA ALA A 31 -0.19 2.42 8.43
C ALA A 31 -0.67 3.53 7.48
N VAL A 32 0.17 3.99 6.56
CA VAL A 32 -0.24 4.92 5.50
C VAL A 32 -0.42 4.16 4.19
N ILE A 33 -1.61 4.25 3.62
CA ILE A 33 -1.94 3.72 2.30
C ILE A 33 -1.74 4.83 1.26
N VAL A 34 -0.67 4.74 0.46
CA VAL A 34 -0.39 5.63 -0.66
C VAL A 34 -1.04 5.06 -1.92
N SER A 35 -2.14 5.66 -2.33
CA SER A 35 -2.95 5.17 -3.46
C SER A 35 -2.67 5.92 -4.77
N LYS A 36 -2.76 5.21 -5.88
CA LYS A 36 -2.79 5.78 -7.24
C LYS A 36 -3.96 6.77 -7.38
N SER A 37 -3.77 7.85 -8.15
CA SER A 37 -4.89 8.67 -8.62
C SER A 37 -5.56 7.94 -9.78
N SER A 38 -6.87 7.69 -9.72
CA SER A 38 -7.56 7.15 -10.90
C SER A 38 -7.61 8.22 -11.99
N LEU A 39 -7.65 7.81 -13.26
CA LEU A 39 -7.76 8.77 -14.36
C LEU A 39 -9.05 9.60 -14.23
N LEU A 40 -10.11 8.96 -13.73
CA LEU A 40 -11.37 9.62 -13.46
C LEU A 40 -11.23 10.74 -12.43
N GLU A 41 -10.61 10.47 -11.28
CA GLU A 41 -10.34 11.48 -10.24
C GLU A 41 -9.54 12.65 -10.80
N TYR A 42 -8.51 12.36 -11.61
CA TYR A 42 -7.67 13.39 -12.22
C TYR A 42 -8.45 14.33 -13.14
N GLU A 43 -9.37 13.82 -13.96
CA GLU A 43 -10.19 14.65 -14.84
C GLU A 43 -11.11 15.57 -14.03
N PHE A 44 -11.72 15.06 -12.96
CA PHE A 44 -12.58 15.85 -12.08
C PHE A 44 -11.81 16.93 -11.31
N GLU A 45 -10.62 16.60 -10.80
CA GLU A 45 -9.69 17.59 -10.23
C GLU A 45 -9.38 18.72 -11.22
N LYS A 46 -9.09 18.37 -12.48
CA LYS A 46 -8.77 19.33 -13.53
C LYS A 46 -9.94 20.25 -13.89
N LEU A 47 -11.17 19.77 -13.72
CA LEU A 47 -12.40 20.54 -13.90
C LEU A 47 -12.78 21.35 -12.65
N GLY A 48 -12.04 21.23 -11.55
CA GLY A 48 -12.37 21.88 -10.28
C GLY A 48 -13.66 21.37 -9.64
N LYS A 49 -14.13 20.17 -10.03
CA LYS A 49 -15.39 19.60 -9.55
C LYS A 49 -15.12 18.39 -8.66
N PRO A 50 -15.78 18.27 -7.50
CA PRO A 50 -15.72 17.05 -6.72
C PRO A 50 -16.39 15.90 -7.47
N PHE A 51 -15.77 14.72 -7.45
CA PHE A 51 -16.27 13.50 -8.09
C PHE A 51 -17.68 13.06 -7.62
N LYS A 52 -18.07 13.43 -6.39
CA LYS A 52 -19.17 12.83 -5.61
C LYS A 52 -20.61 13.09 -6.09
N SER A 53 -20.84 13.51 -7.34
CA SER A 53 -22.16 14.04 -7.75
C SER A 53 -22.67 13.62 -9.12
N PHE A 54 -21.97 12.75 -9.87
CA PHE A 54 -22.33 12.47 -11.26
C PHE A 54 -22.99 11.12 -11.44
N ASP A 55 -24.19 11.12 -12.04
CA ASP A 55 -24.74 9.91 -12.63
C ASP A 55 -23.96 9.50 -13.89
N ASP A 56 -24.16 8.27 -14.35
CA ASP A 56 -23.45 7.72 -15.50
C ASP A 56 -23.66 8.54 -16.79
N GLN A 57 -24.85 9.15 -16.99
CA GLN A 57 -25.13 9.97 -18.17
C GLN A 57 -24.35 11.28 -18.15
N GLN A 58 -24.22 11.91 -16.98
CA GLN A 58 -23.43 13.11 -16.81
C GLN A 58 -21.93 12.81 -16.98
N LEU A 59 -21.47 11.66 -16.48
CA LEU A 59 -20.10 11.18 -16.66
C LEU A 59 -19.76 10.99 -18.15
N ILE A 60 -20.65 10.31 -18.89
CA ILE A 60 -20.53 10.11 -20.34
C ILE A 60 -20.57 11.44 -21.07
N THR A 61 -21.44 12.37 -20.69
CA THR A 61 -21.54 13.69 -21.33
C THR A 61 -20.26 14.51 -21.15
N GLN A 62 -19.68 14.52 -19.94
CA GLN A 62 -18.49 15.29 -19.62
C GLN A 62 -17.22 14.67 -20.23
N LEU A 63 -17.10 13.34 -20.22
CA LEU A 63 -15.87 12.63 -20.59
C LEU A 63 -15.92 11.96 -21.97
N GLY A 64 -17.11 11.72 -22.53
CA GLY A 64 -17.30 11.00 -23.80
C GLY A 64 -16.76 11.69 -25.03
N LYS A 65 -16.40 12.99 -24.93
CA LYS A 65 -15.66 13.70 -25.99
C LYS A 65 -14.17 13.37 -26.02
N LYS A 66 -13.62 12.89 -24.91
CA LYS A 66 -12.17 12.68 -24.69
C LYS A 66 -11.81 11.21 -24.50
N TYR A 67 -12.74 10.43 -23.98
CA TYR A 67 -12.55 9.01 -23.67
C TYR A 67 -13.61 8.19 -24.36
N SER A 68 -13.19 7.11 -25.02
CA SER A 68 -14.07 6.19 -25.74
C SER A 68 -15.08 5.46 -24.85
N SER A 69 -14.76 5.25 -23.57
CA SER A 69 -15.70 4.72 -22.57
C SER A 69 -15.50 5.40 -21.21
N ALA A 70 -16.37 6.34 -20.88
CA ALA A 70 -16.44 6.93 -19.54
C ALA A 70 -16.85 5.88 -18.48
N VAL A 71 -17.65 4.89 -18.89
CA VAL A 71 -18.07 3.76 -18.05
C VAL A 71 -16.87 2.93 -17.59
N ASP A 72 -15.92 2.64 -18.49
CA ASP A 72 -14.71 1.89 -18.15
C ASP A 72 -13.84 2.64 -17.14
N LEU A 73 -13.76 3.98 -17.26
CA LEU A 73 -13.04 4.81 -16.30
C LEU A 73 -13.66 4.75 -14.91
N LYS A 74 -14.99 4.73 -14.84
CA LYS A 74 -15.75 4.57 -13.58
C LYS A 74 -15.54 3.20 -13.00
N GLN A 75 -15.68 2.14 -13.80
CA GLN A 75 -15.48 0.76 -13.33
C GLN A 75 -14.07 0.56 -12.75
N ARG A 76 -13.04 1.07 -13.43
CA ARG A 76 -11.65 1.00 -12.93
C ARG A 76 -11.46 1.81 -11.65
N HIS A 77 -12.09 2.98 -11.54
CA HIS A 77 -12.06 3.77 -10.31
C HIS A 77 -12.73 2.99 -9.16
N ASP A 78 -13.94 2.45 -9.37
CA ASP A 78 -14.69 1.71 -8.37
C ASP A 78 -13.92 0.47 -7.90
N GLN A 79 -13.32 -0.27 -8.83
CA GLN A 79 -12.45 -1.41 -8.51
C GLN A 79 -11.24 -0.99 -7.68
N GLN A 80 -10.61 0.15 -8.00
CA GLN A 80 -9.52 0.69 -7.20
C GLN A 80 -9.99 1.02 -5.77
N GLN A 81 -11.16 1.64 -5.60
CA GLN A 81 -11.72 1.92 -4.27
C GLN A 81 -11.99 0.64 -3.47
N GLN A 82 -12.46 -0.43 -4.13
CA GLN A 82 -12.67 -1.72 -3.50
C GLN A 82 -11.37 -2.32 -2.96
N TYR A 83 -10.26 -2.24 -3.71
CA TYR A 83 -8.96 -2.68 -3.21
C TYR A 83 -8.49 -1.87 -2.00
N ILE A 84 -8.62 -0.54 -2.04
CA ILE A 84 -8.29 0.30 -0.88
C ILE A 84 -9.14 -0.08 0.32
N ALA A 85 -10.46 -0.24 0.13
CA ALA A 85 -11.37 -0.64 1.19
C ALA A 85 -11.01 -2.01 1.78
N SER A 86 -10.57 -2.97 0.95
CA SER A 86 -10.11 -4.28 1.42
C SER A 86 -8.84 -4.18 2.27
N ILE A 87 -7.87 -3.36 1.86
CA ILE A 87 -6.64 -3.13 2.63
C ILE A 87 -6.98 -2.47 3.96
N SER A 88 -7.78 -1.40 3.93
CA SER A 88 -8.25 -0.68 5.12
C SER A 88 -8.96 -1.60 6.11
N LYS A 89 -9.90 -2.42 5.63
CA LYS A 89 -10.62 -3.40 6.46
C LYS A 89 -9.67 -4.39 7.12
N GLU A 90 -8.64 -4.82 6.41
CA GLU A 90 -7.66 -5.74 6.98
C GLU A 90 -6.78 -5.05 8.03
N LEU A 91 -6.40 -3.79 7.85
CA LEU A 91 -5.70 -3.04 8.90
C LEU A 91 -6.57 -2.86 10.15
N GLU A 92 -7.85 -2.51 9.99
CA GLU A 92 -8.81 -2.42 11.09
C GLU A 92 -8.94 -3.73 11.86
N ARG A 93 -9.04 -4.86 11.14
CA ARG A 93 -9.15 -6.19 11.76
C ARG A 93 -7.96 -6.53 12.65
N HIS A 94 -6.79 -5.94 12.39
CA HIS A 94 -5.57 -6.11 13.19
C HIS A 94 -5.31 -4.95 14.16
N ASN A 95 -6.28 -4.05 14.37
CA ASN A 95 -6.17 -2.86 15.21
C ASN A 95 -5.02 -1.91 14.82
N ILE A 96 -4.80 -1.76 13.51
CA ILE A 96 -3.82 -0.83 12.95
C ILE A 96 -4.59 0.41 12.46
N GLU A 97 -4.30 1.56 13.05
CA GLU A 97 -4.81 2.84 12.57
C GLU A 97 -4.27 3.12 11.17
N TYR A 98 -5.08 3.69 10.28
CA TYR A 98 -4.63 3.97 8.93
C TYR A 98 -5.05 5.32 8.40
N ARG A 99 -4.24 5.83 7.46
CA ARG A 99 -4.57 7.00 6.65
C ARG A 99 -4.41 6.64 5.18
N VAL A 100 -5.43 6.95 4.39
CA VAL A 100 -5.36 6.83 2.92
C VAL A 100 -4.99 8.19 2.36
N VAL A 101 -3.96 8.24 1.52
CA VAL A 101 -3.50 9.46 0.86
C VAL A 101 -3.26 9.18 -0.62
N LYS A 102 -3.57 10.15 -1.48
CA LYS A 102 -3.23 10.04 -2.90
C LYS A 102 -1.74 10.25 -3.09
N ARG A 103 -1.12 9.55 -4.05
CA ARG A 103 0.31 9.66 -4.35
C ARG A 103 0.80 11.10 -4.60
N ARG A 104 -0.08 12.00 -5.07
CA ARG A 104 0.22 13.42 -5.31
C ARG A 104 0.26 14.26 -4.04
N GLN A 105 -0.48 13.84 -3.01
CA GLN A 105 -0.60 14.49 -1.72
C GLN A 105 0.31 13.87 -0.65
N TYR A 106 0.96 12.74 -0.99
CA TYR A 106 1.87 12.07 -0.08
C TYR A 106 3.11 12.94 0.20
N SER A 107 3.29 13.27 1.48
CA SER A 107 4.31 14.16 2.03
C SER A 107 5.02 13.50 3.21
N ASP A 108 6.05 14.17 3.73
CA ASP A 108 6.86 13.68 4.84
C ASP A 108 6.05 13.59 6.14
N GLU A 109 5.00 14.42 6.31
CA GLU A 109 4.07 14.30 7.45
C GLU A 109 3.42 12.90 7.53
N PHE A 110 3.06 12.33 6.38
CA PHE A 110 2.52 10.98 6.34
C PHE A 110 3.60 9.93 6.62
N VAL A 111 4.82 10.15 6.11
CA VAL A 111 5.96 9.27 6.42
C VAL A 111 6.16 9.24 7.92
N ASP A 112 6.26 10.39 8.58
CA ASP A 112 6.52 10.51 10.02
C ASP A 112 5.41 9.93 10.88
N TRP A 113 4.15 10.11 10.45
CA TRP A 113 2.99 9.55 11.15
C TRP A 113 2.91 8.01 11.06
N GLY A 114 3.26 7.41 9.92
CA GLY A 114 3.13 5.96 9.71
C GLY A 114 4.30 5.16 10.26
N ASP A 115 4.00 4.02 10.89
CA ASP A 115 5.01 3.00 11.24
C ASP A 115 5.26 2.08 10.03
N LEU A 116 4.23 1.89 9.20
CA LEU A 116 4.22 1.11 7.96
C LEU A 116 3.72 1.97 6.79
N ILE A 117 4.34 1.86 5.61
CA ILE A 117 3.83 2.45 4.37
C ILE A 117 3.36 1.33 3.43
N ILE A 118 2.16 1.45 2.90
CA ILE A 118 1.59 0.53 1.92
C ILE A 118 1.31 1.32 0.65
N SER A 119 1.94 0.99 -0.47
CA SER A 119 1.60 1.56 -1.77
C SER A 119 0.54 0.70 -2.46
N ALA A 120 -0.54 1.32 -2.93
CA ALA A 120 -1.62 0.67 -3.66
C ALA A 120 -1.70 1.21 -5.10
N GLY A 121 -1.16 0.43 -6.04
CA GLY A 121 -1.03 0.74 -7.46
C GLY A 121 0.19 0.05 -8.08
N GLY A 122 0.53 0.38 -9.33
CA GLY A 122 1.75 -0.14 -9.96
C GLY A 122 3.05 0.53 -9.47
N ASP A 123 4.15 0.25 -10.18
CA ASP A 123 5.52 0.63 -9.81
C ASP A 123 5.71 2.12 -9.53
N GLY A 124 5.10 2.99 -10.35
CA GLY A 124 5.20 4.43 -10.16
C GLY A 124 4.65 4.90 -8.79
N THR A 125 3.64 4.21 -8.27
CA THR A 125 3.11 4.48 -6.92
C THR A 125 4.05 3.93 -5.85
N PHE A 126 4.56 2.70 -6.03
CA PHE A 126 5.54 2.10 -5.12
C PHE A 126 6.81 2.95 -5.00
N LEU A 127 7.42 3.34 -6.12
CA LEU A 127 8.61 4.20 -6.14
C LEU A 127 8.33 5.57 -5.52
N THR A 128 7.13 6.13 -5.70
CA THR A 128 6.74 7.40 -5.07
C THR A 128 6.65 7.29 -3.55
N ALA A 129 6.21 6.14 -3.04
CA ALA A 129 6.19 5.85 -1.61
C ALA A 129 7.60 5.61 -1.07
N ALA A 130 8.34 4.68 -1.69
CA ALA A 130 9.67 4.26 -1.27
C ALA A 130 10.69 5.40 -1.24
N LYS A 131 10.68 6.28 -2.25
CA LYS A 131 11.67 7.38 -2.35
C LYS A 131 11.65 8.37 -1.18
N ARG A 132 10.54 8.44 -0.42
CA ARG A 132 10.41 9.33 0.74
C ARG A 132 10.76 8.65 2.06
N VAL A 133 10.87 7.32 2.07
CA VAL A 133 11.24 6.56 3.26
C VAL A 133 12.75 6.40 3.29
N ILE A 134 13.42 7.29 4.02
CA ILE A 134 14.89 7.29 4.15
C ILE A 134 15.35 6.32 5.25
N ASN A 135 14.48 6.04 6.23
CA ASN A 135 14.79 5.17 7.36
C ASN A 135 14.53 3.69 7.04
N SER A 136 15.57 2.85 7.13
CA SER A 136 15.49 1.40 6.89
C SER A 136 14.57 0.63 7.85
N ASN A 137 14.21 1.23 8.98
CA ASN A 137 13.33 0.61 9.98
C ASN A 137 11.83 0.81 9.69
N LYS A 138 11.49 1.51 8.59
CA LYS A 138 10.11 1.77 8.19
C LYS A 138 9.79 0.98 6.92
N PRO A 139 9.10 -0.17 7.03
CA PRO A 139 8.82 -1.01 5.88
C PRO A 139 7.90 -0.32 4.88
N VAL A 140 8.13 -0.61 3.59
CA VAL A 140 7.27 -0.21 2.48
C VAL A 140 6.77 -1.48 1.79
N ILE A 141 5.46 -1.68 1.74
CA ILE A 141 4.81 -2.83 1.09
C ILE A 141 4.13 -2.36 -0.19
N GLY A 142 4.45 -3.02 -1.31
CA GLY A 142 3.78 -2.78 -2.60
C GLY A 142 2.61 -3.74 -2.82
N ILE A 143 1.40 -3.22 -2.98
CA ILE A 143 0.24 -3.97 -3.44
C ILE A 143 -0.14 -3.45 -4.83
N ASN A 144 0.03 -4.29 -5.84
CA ASN A 144 -0.40 -3.95 -7.19
C ASN A 144 -1.94 -3.98 -7.25
N THR A 145 -2.54 -2.84 -7.55
CA THR A 145 -4.00 -2.69 -7.68
C THR A 145 -4.44 -2.38 -9.12
N ASP A 146 -3.55 -2.56 -10.10
CA ASP A 146 -3.92 -2.46 -11.51
C ASP A 146 -4.61 -3.77 -11.96
N PRO A 147 -5.75 -3.70 -12.69
CA PRO A 147 -6.55 -4.88 -13.06
C PRO A 147 -5.91 -5.76 -14.14
N ILE A 148 -4.84 -5.26 -14.76
CA ILE A 148 -4.00 -5.98 -15.71
C ILE A 148 -2.62 -5.96 -15.06
N GLY A 149 -2.35 -6.97 -14.23
CA GLY A 149 -0.98 -7.28 -13.85
C GLY A 149 -0.16 -7.68 -15.07
#